data_AF-A0A6I7N503-F1
#
_entry.id   AF-A0A6I7N503-F1
#
_cell.length_a   1.000
_cell.length_b   1.000
_cell.length_c   1.000
_cell.angle_alpha   90.00
_cell.angle_beta   90.00
_cell.angle_gamma   90.00
#
_symmetry.space_group_name_H-M   'P 1'
#
loop_
_entity.id
_entity.type
_entity.pdbx_description
1 polymer ?
#
loop_
_entity_poly.entity_id
_entity_poly.type
_entity_poly.pdbx_seq_one_letter_code
_entity_poly.pdbx_strand_id
1 'polypeptide(L)'
;MLLGLLALGGSLLHPILDRAGAHQRSEPARQLAQELGLTGLALFTEARYTRHPELSDRHTPFQNHPLTLEHFPSGTLVPPPRHLHD
;
A
#
# COMPACT_ATOMS: atom_id res chain seq x y z
N MET A 1 -9.72 -11.19 22.88
CA MET A 1 -8.72 -10.11 22.99
C MET A 1 -7.29 -10.57 22.68
N LEU A 2 -6.72 -11.52 23.42
CA LEU A 2 -5.32 -11.97 23.21
C LEU A 2 -5.04 -12.46 21.78
N LEU A 3 -5.91 -13.32 21.24
CA LEU A 3 -5.77 -13.82 19.86
C LEU A 3 -5.77 -12.69 18.81
N GLY A 4 -6.62 -11.68 19.01
CA GLY A 4 -6.69 -10.51 18.13
C GLY A 4 -5.44 -9.64 18.21
N LEU A 5 -4.88 -9.46 19.41
CA LEU A 5 -3.62 -8.74 19.59
C LEU A 5 -2.44 -9.48 18.96
N LEU A 6 -2.40 -10.81 19.06
CA LEU A 6 -1.39 -11.63 18.41
C LEU A 6 -1.51 -11.57 16.88
N ALA A 7 -2.73 -11.63 16.33
CA ALA A 7 -2.97 -11.49 14.91
C ALA A 7 -2.54 -10.11 14.39
N LEU A 8 -2.88 -9.03 15.11
CA LEU A 8 -2.45 -7.67 14.77
C LEU A 8 -0.94 -7.50 14.86
N GLY A 9 -0.31 -8.03 15.91
CA GLY A 9 1.15 -8.03 16.05
C GLY A 9 1.83 -8.78 14.90
N GLY A 10 1.27 -9.94 14.52
CA GLY A 10 1.73 -10.73 13.38
C GLY A 10 1.61 -9.99 12.05
N SER A 11 0.49 -9.29 11.79
CA SER A 11 0.31 -8.54 10.54
C SER A 11 1.30 -7.37 10.40
N LEU A 12 1.69 -6.75 11.51
CA LEU A 12 2.71 -5.70 11.52
C LEU A 12 4.13 -6.25 11.31
N LEU A 13 4.40 -7.48 11.77
CA LEU A 13 5.71 -8.12 11.65
C LEU A 13 5.94 -8.77 10.28
N HIS A 14 4.88 -9.28 9.65
CA HIS A 14 4.92 -9.93 8.34
C HIS A 14 5.69 -9.17 7.25
N PRO A 15 5.44 -7.86 7.00
CA PRO A 15 6.16 -7.13 5.95
C PRO A 15 7.65 -6.94 6.27
N ILE A 16 8.05 -7.02 7.53
CA ILE A 16 9.47 -6.94 7.93
C ILE A 16 10.20 -8.23 7.53
N LEU A 17 9.53 -9.37 7.69
CA LEU A 17 10.08 -10.68 7.34
C LEU A 17 10.14 -10.91 5.82
N ASP A 18 9.18 -10.36 5.04
CA ASP A 18 9.11 -10.55 3.58
C ASP A 18 9.78 -9.42 2.76
N ARG A 19 10.56 -8.53 3.39
CA ARG A 19 11.16 -7.38 2.68
C ARG A 19 11.96 -7.79 1.44
N ALA A 20 12.81 -8.81 1.57
CA ALA A 20 13.67 -9.28 0.48
C ALA A 20 12.85 -9.77 -0.72
N GLY A 21 11.80 -10.56 -0.48
CA GLY A 21 10.90 -11.05 -1.53
C GLY A 21 10.12 -9.91 -2.20
N ALA A 22 9.64 -8.95 -1.41
CA ALA A 22 8.91 -7.79 -1.93
C ALA A 22 9.79 -6.89 -2.83
N HIS A 23 11.06 -6.68 -2.46
CA HIS A 23 12.01 -5.94 -3.29
C HIS A 23 12.27 -6.66 -4.61
N GLN A 24 12.51 -7.97 -4.58
CA GLN A 24 12.80 -8.73 -5.79
C GLN A 24 11.65 -8.74 -6.80
N ARG A 25 10.39 -8.78 -6.33
CA ARG A 25 9.19 -8.68 -7.18
C ARG A 25 9.05 -7.32 -7.86
N SER A 26 9.53 -6.25 -7.22
CA SER A 26 9.35 -4.88 -7.70
C SER A 26 10.54 -4.34 -8.53
N GLU A 27 11.69 -5.01 -8.49
CA GLU A 27 12.93 -4.52 -9.10
C GLU A 27 12.86 -4.25 -10.61
N PRO A 28 12.22 -5.10 -11.45
CA PRO A 28 12.11 -4.82 -12.89
C PRO A 28 11.36 -3.53 -13.19
N ALA A 29 10.26 -3.27 -12.47
CA ALA A 29 9.50 -2.04 -12.62
C ALA A 29 10.35 -0.83 -12.17
N ARG A 30 11.13 -0.99 -11.09
CA ARG A 30 12.01 0.06 -10.57
C ARG A 30 13.11 0.42 -11.55
N GLN A 31 13.72 -0.56 -12.20
CA GLN A 31 14.71 -0.36 -13.26
C GLN A 31 14.11 0.39 -14.46
N LEU A 32 12.93 -0.03 -14.94
CA LEU A 32 12.24 0.67 -16.02
C LEU A 32 11.94 2.14 -15.66
N ALA A 33 11.50 2.40 -14.42
CA ALA A 33 11.27 3.78 -13.97
C ALA A 33 12.56 4.62 -14.00
N GLN A 34 13.70 4.04 -13.63
CA GLN A 34 15.01 4.69 -13.70
C GLN A 34 15.44 4.96 -15.14
N GLU A 35 15.29 3.97 -16.04
CA GLU A 35 15.64 4.09 -17.46
C GLU A 35 14.83 5.20 -18.15
N LEU A 36 13.56 5.35 -17.78
CA LEU A 36 12.68 6.40 -18.30
C LEU A 36 12.87 7.77 -17.61
N GLY A 37 13.75 7.87 -16.62
CA GLY A 37 13.96 9.09 -15.85
C GLY A 37 12.74 9.51 -15.01
N LEU A 38 11.88 8.56 -14.65
CA LEU A 38 10.72 8.81 -13.80
C LEU A 38 11.15 8.88 -12.34
N THR A 39 10.44 9.71 -11.56
CA THR A 39 10.74 9.88 -10.14
C THR A 39 10.52 8.61 -9.31
N GLY A 40 9.62 7.73 -9.74
CA GLY A 40 9.35 6.46 -9.05
C GLY A 40 8.13 5.76 -9.63
N LEU A 41 7.77 4.63 -9.03
CA LEU A 41 6.61 3.84 -9.44
C LEU A 41 5.30 4.43 -8.92
N ALA A 42 4.27 4.38 -9.76
CA ALA A 42 2.89 4.56 -9.32
C ALA A 42 2.39 3.22 -8.73
N LEU A 43 2.27 3.10 -7.41
CA LEU A 43 1.82 1.85 -6.76
C LEU A 43 0.32 1.61 -6.95
N PHE A 44 -0.44 2.68 -7.10
CA PHE A 44 -1.88 2.67 -7.35
C PHE A 44 -2.25 3.74 -8.37
N THR A 45 -3.38 3.55 -9.05
CA THR A 45 -3.93 4.52 -10.03
C THR A 45 -5.00 5.43 -9.44
N GLU A 46 -5.44 5.13 -8.21
CA GLU A 46 -6.62 5.72 -7.57
C GLU A 46 -6.28 6.99 -6.77
N ALA A 47 -6.22 6.93 -5.43
CA ALA A 47 -6.02 8.13 -4.61
C ALA A 47 -4.60 8.71 -4.76
N ARG A 48 -4.48 10.05 -4.84
CA ARG A 48 -3.19 10.75 -5.07
C ARG A 48 -2.10 10.32 -4.08
N TYR A 49 -2.45 10.21 -2.80
CA TYR A 49 -1.54 9.83 -1.72
C TYR A 49 -1.09 8.37 -1.75
N THR A 50 -1.70 7.54 -2.60
CA THR A 50 -1.32 6.14 -2.80
C THR A 50 -0.51 5.92 -4.07
N ARG A 51 -0.53 6.85 -5.04
CA ARG A 51 0.19 6.69 -6.32
C ARG A 51 1.70 6.76 -6.12
N HIS A 52 2.21 7.87 -5.58
CA HIS A 52 3.63 8.07 -5.35
C HIS A 52 3.86 8.41 -3.88
N PRO A 53 4.00 7.41 -2.99
CA PRO A 53 4.18 7.65 -1.56
C PRO A 53 5.42 8.50 -1.25
N GLU A 54 6.44 8.41 -2.09
CA GLU A 54 7.70 9.18 -1.97
C GLU A 54 7.52 10.68 -2.25
N LEU A 55 6.50 11.04 -3.05
CA LEU A 55 6.18 12.42 -3.44
C LEU A 55 4.96 12.99 -2.71
N SER A 56 4.16 12.11 -2.11
CA SER A 56 2.92 12.50 -1.45
C SER A 56 3.24 13.04 -0.06
N ASP A 57 2.65 14.19 0.26
CA ASP A 57 2.73 14.73 1.62
C ASP A 57 2.03 13.78 2.62
N ARG A 58 2.62 13.59 3.80
CA ARG A 58 2.13 12.65 4.83
C ARG A 58 0.77 13.02 5.40
N HIS A 59 0.37 14.28 5.30
CA HIS A 59 -0.93 14.77 5.76
C HIS A 59 -2.01 14.65 4.70
N THR A 60 -1.66 14.42 3.42
CA THR A 60 -2.63 14.28 2.31
C THR A 60 -3.81 13.35 2.62
N PRO A 61 -3.64 12.17 3.26
CA PRO A 61 -4.77 11.30 3.60
C PRO A 61 -5.77 11.91 4.60
N PHE A 62 -5.37 12.94 5.34
CA PHE A 62 -6.14 13.56 6.43
C PHE A 62 -6.66 14.96 6.09
N GLN A 63 -6.50 15.43 4.86
CA GLN A 63 -6.95 16.77 4.45
C GLN A 63 -8.47 16.85 4.23
N ASN A 64 -9.17 15.72 4.21
CA ASN A 64 -10.62 15.68 4.12
C ASN A 64 -11.26 15.82 5.51
N HIS A 65 -12.51 16.31 5.54
CA HIS A 65 -13.28 16.37 6.79
C HIS A 65 -13.48 14.96 7.36
N PRO A 66 -13.51 14.77 8.70
CA PRO A 66 -13.82 13.47 9.29
C PRO A 66 -15.10 12.88 8.69
N LEU A 67 -15.07 11.58 8.32
CA LEU A 67 -16.18 10.86 7.70
C LEU A 67 -16.57 11.33 6.28
N THR A 68 -15.72 12.09 5.59
CA THR A 68 -15.94 12.39 4.18
C THR A 68 -15.92 11.12 3.36
N LEU A 69 -16.96 10.90 2.56
CA LEU A 69 -16.99 9.83 1.56
C LEU A 69 -16.07 10.21 0.41
N GLU A 70 -15.11 9.34 0.10
CA GLU A 70 -14.30 9.46 -1.12
C GLU A 70 -14.74 8.45 -2.18
N HIS A 71 -14.51 8.79 -3.44
CA HIS A 71 -14.79 7.91 -4.57
C HIS A 71 -13.66 6.90 -4.85
N PHE A 72 -12.51 7.05 -4.18
CA PHE A 72 -11.38 6.17 -4.42
C PHE A 72 -11.54 4.86 -3.63
N PRO A 73 -11.39 3.70 -4.27
CA PRO A 73 -11.43 2.40 -3.59
C PRO A 73 -10.36 2.26 -2.50
N SER A 74 -9.27 3.02 -2.61
CA SER A 74 -8.14 3.01 -1.68
C SER A 74 -8.51 3.32 -0.23
N GLY A 75 -9.59 4.05 0.04
CA GLY A 75 -10.09 4.31 1.39
C GLY A 75 -11.06 3.26 1.93
N THR A 76 -11.35 2.21 1.15
CA THR A 76 -12.28 1.14 1.56
C THR A 76 -11.53 -0.07 2.08
N LEU A 77 -12.02 -0.67 3.17
CA LEU A 77 -11.59 -2.00 3.61
C LEU A 77 -12.37 -3.06 2.83
N VAL A 78 -11.66 -3.88 2.06
CA VAL A 78 -12.24 -5.01 1.31
C VAL A 78 -11.78 -6.34 1.91
N PRO A 79 -12.64 -7.38 1.92
CA PRO A 79 -12.23 -8.70 2.35
C PRO A 79 -11.20 -9.30 1.39
N PRO A 80 -10.33 -10.22 1.86
CA PRO A 80 -9.38 -10.91 1.01
C PRO A 80 -10.08 -11.65 -0.16
N PRO A 81 -9.40 -11.83 -1.30
CA PRO A 81 -9.96 -12.52 -2.46
C PRO A 81 -10.34 -13.96 -2.11
N ARG A 82 -11.51 -14.43 -2.57
CA ARG A 82 -12.01 -15.79 -2.27
C ARG A 82 -11.05 -16.91 -2.66
N HIS A 83 -10.32 -16.75 -3.77
CA HIS A 83 -9.37 -17.73 -4.28
C HIS A 83 -8.07 -17.84 -3.45
N LEU A 84 -7.86 -17.00 -2.44
CA LEU A 84 -6.76 -17.16 -1.46
C LEU A 84 -7.16 -18.06 -0.28
N HIS A 85 -8.41 -18.52 -0.19
CA HIS A 85 -8.90 -19.39 0.87
C HIS A 85 -8.99 -20.87 0.47
N ASP A 86 -8.71 -21.20 -0.80
CA ASP A 86 -8.66 -22.57 -1.33
C ASP A 86 -7.24 -23.14 -1.24
#